data_AF-A0A226H412-F1
#
_entry.id   AF-A0A226H412-F1
#
_cell.length_a   1.000
_cell.length_b   1.000
_cell.length_c   1.000
_cell.angle_alpha   90.00
_cell.angle_beta   90.00
_cell.angle_gamma   90.00
#
_symmetry.space_group_name_H-M   'P 1'
#
loop_
_entity.id
_entity.type
_entity.pdbx_description
1 polymer ?
#
loop_
_entity_poly.entity_id
_entity_poly.type
_entity_poly.pdbx_seq_one_letter_code
_entity_poly.pdbx_strand_id
1 'polypeptide(L)'
;MMKFKILLFVLMHSFLSIGQTQNIQKSDSNVKIYSYKNKALFTSNKDKKEIWWFFFKVDWDERTIQSVEFVFEEGGKFPDLSNVNKLFKITDIDEFIILSPHKIKVRGQRGYRQRGWFDFATPGVKIPAIPARKYFFKGDTLTGKNKNLKFVLDKDLTTRYQEQKRV
;
A
#
# COMPACT_ATOMS: atom_id res chain seq x y z
N MET A 1 12.10 -72.96 -14.40
CA MET A 1 11.59 -72.31 -13.17
C MET A 1 12.49 -71.12 -12.81
N MET A 2 11.94 -70.08 -12.18
CA MET A 2 12.57 -68.77 -11.88
C MET A 2 12.57 -67.73 -13.02
N LYS A 3 11.40 -67.48 -13.60
CA LYS A 3 11.04 -66.16 -14.13
C LYS A 3 9.80 -65.69 -13.36
N PHE A 4 9.92 -65.08 -12.17
CA PHE A 4 8.78 -64.37 -11.52
C PHE A 4 9.08 -63.70 -10.16
N LYS A 5 10.30 -63.21 -9.87
CA LYS A 5 10.54 -62.54 -8.57
C LYS A 5 11.31 -61.22 -8.57
N ILE A 6 11.74 -60.70 -9.72
CA ILE A 6 12.52 -59.43 -9.76
C ILE A 6 11.73 -58.27 -10.39
N LEU A 7 10.49 -58.51 -10.87
CA LEU A 7 9.67 -57.46 -11.48
C LEU A 7 8.76 -56.70 -10.49
N LEU A 8 8.80 -57.01 -9.19
CA LEU A 8 7.96 -56.35 -8.19
C LEU A 8 8.69 -55.28 -7.35
N PHE A 9 10.01 -55.17 -7.47
CA PHE A 9 10.78 -54.18 -6.70
C PHE A 9 11.07 -52.88 -7.45
N VAL A 10 10.90 -52.85 -8.78
CA VAL A 10 11.18 -51.66 -9.60
C VAL A 10 9.92 -50.78 -9.82
N LEU A 11 8.72 -51.29 -9.54
CA LEU A 11 7.46 -50.53 -9.67
C LEU A 11 7.00 -49.80 -8.40
N MET A 12 7.74 -49.94 -7.30
CA MET A 12 7.42 -49.38 -5.98
C MET A 12 8.43 -48.34 -5.51
N HIS A 13 9.13 -47.65 -6.43
CA HIS A 13 9.96 -46.48 -6.13
C HIS A 13 9.62 -45.25 -6.99
N SER A 14 8.56 -45.30 -7.79
CA SER A 14 8.12 -44.20 -8.66
C SER A 14 6.97 -43.36 -8.09
N PHE A 15 6.66 -43.47 -6.79
CA PHE A 15 5.50 -42.78 -6.19
C PHE A 15 5.79 -41.89 -4.98
N LEU A 16 7.04 -41.50 -4.71
CA LEU A 16 7.32 -40.55 -3.61
C LEU A 16 8.44 -39.54 -3.95
N SER A 17 8.25 -38.81 -5.04
CA SER A 17 8.92 -37.50 -5.25
C SER A 17 8.00 -36.47 -5.89
N ILE A 18 6.68 -36.61 -5.69
CA ILE A 18 5.72 -35.52 -5.84
C ILE A 18 5.65 -34.78 -4.50
N GLY A 19 6.78 -34.19 -4.12
CA GLY A 19 6.95 -33.45 -2.88
C GLY A 19 7.30 -32.00 -3.18
N GLN A 20 6.25 -31.22 -3.47
CA GLN A 20 6.27 -29.75 -3.46
C GLN A 20 7.38 -29.08 -4.28
N THR A 21 7.19 -29.03 -5.60
CA THR A 21 7.47 -27.75 -6.27
C THR A 21 6.54 -26.73 -5.63
N GLN A 22 7.03 -26.01 -4.61
CA GLN A 22 6.50 -24.70 -4.29
C GLN A 22 6.70 -23.90 -5.58
N ASN A 23 5.65 -23.87 -6.38
CA ASN A 23 5.48 -22.87 -7.39
C ASN A 23 5.33 -21.57 -6.58
N ILE A 24 6.46 -21.02 -6.13
CA ILE A 24 6.55 -19.62 -5.75
C ILE A 24 6.38 -18.91 -7.09
N GLN A 25 5.13 -18.86 -7.56
CA GLN A 25 4.67 -17.82 -8.44
C GLN A 25 5.06 -16.56 -7.68
N LYS A 26 6.18 -15.97 -8.09
CA LYS A 26 6.57 -14.62 -7.72
C LYS A 26 5.32 -13.77 -7.98
N SER A 27 4.92 -13.01 -6.98
CA SER A 27 3.83 -12.06 -7.17
C SER A 27 4.21 -11.09 -8.28
N ASP A 28 3.56 -11.24 -9.42
CA ASP A 28 3.69 -10.38 -10.60
C ASP A 28 3.11 -8.98 -10.37
N SER A 29 2.44 -8.73 -9.23
CA SER A 29 1.95 -7.39 -8.94
C SER A 29 3.09 -6.52 -8.43
N ASN A 30 3.39 -5.45 -9.15
CA ASN A 30 4.36 -4.43 -8.75
C ASN A 30 3.73 -3.45 -7.75
N VAL A 31 3.09 -4.00 -6.71
CA VAL A 31 2.50 -3.23 -5.61
C VAL A 31 3.49 -3.17 -4.45
N LYS A 32 3.62 -1.98 -3.85
CA LYS A 32 4.43 -1.73 -2.66
C LYS A 32 3.64 -0.96 -1.64
N ILE A 33 3.65 -1.42 -0.39
CA ILE A 33 3.05 -0.72 0.74
C ILE A 33 4.16 -0.07 1.56
N TYR A 34 4.06 1.22 1.79
CA TYR A 34 4.97 1.99 2.64
C TYR A 34 4.23 2.43 3.88
N SER A 35 4.85 2.32 5.06
CA SER A 35 4.26 2.72 6.33
C SER A 35 5.11 3.76 7.04
N TYR A 36 4.45 4.64 7.80
CA TYR A 36 5.07 5.55 8.73
C TYR A 36 4.26 5.54 10.02
N LYS A 37 4.94 5.28 11.15
CA LYS A 37 4.35 5.38 12.48
C LYS A 37 5.17 6.40 13.27
N ASN A 38 4.51 7.39 13.87
CA ASN A 38 5.21 8.35 14.71
C ASN A 38 5.84 7.63 15.92
N LYS A 39 7.08 8.01 16.25
CA LYS A 39 7.80 7.49 17.42
C LYS A 39 7.45 8.26 18.70
N ALA A 40 7.17 9.55 18.57
CA ALA A 40 6.82 10.43 19.67
C ALA A 40 5.31 10.67 19.67
N LEU A 41 4.70 10.59 20.84
CA LEU A 41 3.30 10.88 21.06
C LEU A 41 3.06 12.35 20.74
N PHE A 42 2.05 12.61 19.90
CA PHE A 42 1.57 13.97 19.68
C PHE A 42 0.55 14.29 20.77
N THR A 43 0.75 15.41 21.47
CA THR A 43 -0.30 15.97 22.33
C THR A 43 -1.28 16.69 21.42
N SER A 44 -2.50 16.18 21.27
CA SER A 44 -3.54 16.91 20.55
C SER A 44 -4.09 18.06 21.38
N ASN A 45 -4.91 18.92 20.78
CA ASN A 45 -5.51 20.09 21.45
C ASN A 45 -6.38 19.74 22.69
N LYS A 46 -6.59 18.45 22.97
CA LYS A 46 -7.35 17.94 24.13
C LYS A 46 -6.46 17.25 25.17
N ASP A 47 -5.14 17.52 25.15
CA ASP A 47 -4.12 16.88 26.01
C ASP A 47 -4.04 15.36 25.88
N LYS A 48 -4.58 14.81 24.78
CA LYS A 48 -4.53 13.38 24.49
C LYS A 48 -3.24 13.05 23.75
N LYS A 49 -2.59 11.98 24.19
CA LYS A 49 -1.40 11.45 23.52
C LYS A 49 -1.81 10.54 22.38
N GLU A 50 -1.53 10.98 21.17
CA GLU A 50 -1.95 10.31 19.93
C GLU A 50 -0.77 9.65 19.20
N ILE A 51 -1.05 8.47 18.66
CA ILE A 51 -0.19 7.74 17.74
C ILE A 51 -0.84 7.84 16.36
N TRP A 52 -0.06 8.32 15.40
CA TRP A 52 -0.43 8.44 14.01
C TRP A 52 0.29 7.37 13.21
N TRP A 53 -0.49 6.58 12.47
CA TRP A 53 0.01 5.51 11.61
C TRP A 53 -0.54 5.66 10.21
N PHE A 54 0.36 5.93 9.28
CA PHE A 54 0.05 6.21 7.89
C PHE A 54 0.56 5.10 6.99
N PHE A 55 -0.21 4.82 5.94
CA PHE A 55 0.11 3.85 4.91
C PHE A 55 -0.06 4.48 3.53
N PHE A 56 0.87 4.16 2.63
CA PHE A 56 0.75 4.40 1.20
C PHE A 56 0.79 3.07 0.47
N LYS A 57 -0.22 2.78 -0.36
CA LYS A 57 -0.17 1.71 -1.36
C LYS A 57 0.21 2.33 -2.70
N VAL A 58 1.30 1.87 -3.30
CA VAL A 58 1.72 2.28 -4.65
C VAL A 58 1.59 1.08 -5.56
N ASP A 59 0.73 1.18 -6.56
CA ASP A 59 0.60 0.20 -7.64
C ASP A 59 1.32 0.76 -8.88
N TRP A 60 2.45 0.16 -9.24
CA TRP A 60 3.25 0.62 -10.39
C TRP A 60 2.67 0.18 -11.73
N ASP A 61 1.87 -0.88 -11.76
CA ASP A 61 1.28 -1.43 -12.97
C ASP A 61 0.05 -0.61 -13.35
N GLU A 62 -0.83 -0.34 -12.37
CA GLU A 62 -2.01 0.50 -12.54
C GLU A 62 -1.69 2.01 -12.48
N ARG A 63 -0.47 2.37 -12.04
CA ARG A 63 -0.02 3.76 -11.81
C ARG A 63 -0.91 4.53 -10.84
N THR A 64 -1.31 3.86 -9.77
CA THR A 64 -2.17 4.41 -8.73
C THR A 64 -1.47 4.47 -7.38
N ILE A 65 -1.84 5.46 -6.58
CA ILE A 65 -1.44 5.58 -5.19
C ILE A 65 -2.66 5.81 -4.31
N GLN A 66 -2.69 5.13 -3.18
CA GLN A 66 -3.73 5.27 -2.17
C GLN A 66 -3.08 5.55 -0.82
N SER A 67 -3.77 6.29 0.04
CA SER A 67 -3.30 6.61 1.39
C SER A 67 -4.34 6.33 2.44
N VAL A 68 -3.93 5.69 3.54
CA VAL A 68 -4.75 5.46 4.73
C VAL A 68 -4.04 6.03 5.94
N GLU A 69 -4.79 6.64 6.84
CA GLU A 69 -4.30 7.15 8.13
C GLU A 69 -5.14 6.58 9.27
N PHE A 70 -4.46 6.17 10.34
CA PHE A 70 -5.08 5.88 11.62
C PHE A 70 -4.51 6.78 12.70
N VAL A 71 -5.41 7.35 13.49
CA VAL A 71 -5.08 8.10 14.71
C VAL A 71 -5.72 7.35 15.88
N PHE A 72 -4.92 7.02 16.88
CA PHE A 72 -5.41 6.34 18.08
C PHE A 72 -4.66 6.82 19.33
N GLU A 73 -5.34 6.74 20.47
CA GLU A 73 -4.80 7.14 21.77
C GLU A 73 -3.77 6.12 22.27
N GLU A 74 -2.81 6.59 23.08
CA GLU A 74 -1.87 5.73 23.79
C GLU A 74 -2.62 4.68 24.64
N GLY A 75 -2.27 3.40 24.47
CA GLY A 75 -2.96 2.28 25.15
C GLY A 75 -4.31 1.89 24.54
N GLY A 76 -4.77 2.62 23.51
CA GLY A 76 -5.98 2.30 22.75
C GLY A 76 -5.82 1.05 21.87
N LYS A 77 -6.95 0.60 21.30
CA LYS A 77 -6.94 -0.53 20.35
C LYS A 77 -6.25 -0.13 19.05
N PHE A 78 -5.31 -0.95 18.60
CA PHE A 78 -4.67 -0.80 17.30
C PHE A 78 -5.63 -1.17 16.15
N PRO A 79 -5.45 -0.57 14.96
CA PRO A 79 -6.20 -0.99 13.79
C PRO A 79 -5.89 -2.45 13.46
N ASP A 80 -6.92 -3.21 13.08
CA ASP A 80 -6.74 -4.57 12.58
C ASP A 80 -6.16 -4.54 11.16
N LEU A 81 -4.93 -5.06 11.02
CA LEU A 81 -4.22 -5.17 9.74
C LEU A 81 -4.25 -6.60 9.19
N SER A 82 -5.13 -7.46 9.70
CA SER A 82 -5.27 -8.85 9.22
C SER A 82 -5.73 -8.90 7.76
N ASN A 83 -6.67 -8.03 7.36
CA ASN A 83 -7.19 -7.94 6.01
C ASN A 83 -6.67 -6.67 5.30
N VAL A 84 -5.51 -6.81 4.64
CA VAL A 84 -4.80 -5.71 3.99
C VAL A 84 -5.57 -5.22 2.75
N ASN A 85 -6.34 -6.09 2.09
CA ASN A 85 -7.21 -5.66 0.97
C ASN A 85 -8.29 -4.66 1.41
N LYS A 86 -8.88 -4.86 2.59
CA LYS A 86 -9.88 -3.92 3.14
C LYS A 86 -9.27 -2.58 3.53
N LEU A 87 -7.99 -2.56 3.93
CA LEU A 87 -7.28 -1.36 4.36
C LEU A 87 -7.41 -0.22 3.32
N PHE A 88 -7.27 -0.54 2.04
CA PHE A 88 -7.27 0.45 0.95
C PHE A 88 -8.59 0.50 0.15
N LYS A 89 -9.63 -0.21 0.56
CA LYS A 89 -10.87 -0.32 -0.25
C LYS A 89 -11.70 0.96 -0.27
N ILE A 90 -11.65 1.74 0.81
CA ILE A 90 -12.50 2.93 1.02
C ILE A 90 -11.78 4.23 0.65
N THR A 91 -10.48 4.14 0.33
CA THR A 91 -9.65 5.32 0.09
C THR A 91 -9.65 5.72 -1.38
N ASP A 92 -9.68 7.03 -1.62
CA ASP A 92 -9.54 7.61 -2.95
C ASP A 92 -8.29 7.05 -3.65
N ILE A 93 -8.47 6.75 -4.94
CA ILE A 93 -7.43 6.25 -5.82
C ILE A 93 -6.90 7.43 -6.63
N ASP A 94 -5.66 7.81 -6.37
CA ASP A 94 -4.98 8.86 -7.11
C ASP A 94 -4.13 8.25 -8.22
N GLU A 95 -4.29 8.75 -9.46
CA GLU A 95 -3.38 8.41 -10.55
C GLU A 95 -2.09 9.23 -10.48
N PHE A 96 -0.97 8.61 -10.84
CA PHE A 96 0.31 9.30 -10.99
C PHE A 96 0.93 9.13 -12.37
N ILE A 97 1.74 10.12 -12.74
CA ILE A 97 2.69 9.98 -13.85
C ILE A 97 4.10 9.75 -13.31
N ILE A 98 4.87 8.92 -14.01
CA ILE A 98 6.28 8.67 -13.71
C ILE A 98 7.08 9.83 -14.31
N LEU A 99 7.82 10.56 -13.47
CA LEU A 99 8.71 11.62 -13.91
C LEU A 99 10.15 11.12 -14.08
N SER A 100 10.54 10.14 -13.28
CA SER A 100 11.81 9.40 -13.38
C SER A 100 11.69 8.08 -12.59
N PRO A 101 12.68 7.16 -12.69
CA PRO A 101 12.65 5.88 -11.95
C PRO A 101 12.47 6.01 -10.43
N HIS A 102 12.74 7.19 -9.88
CA HIS A 102 12.71 7.47 -8.44
C HIS A 102 11.73 8.59 -8.08
N LYS A 103 10.83 8.97 -9.00
CA LYS A 103 9.95 10.13 -8.81
C LYS A 103 8.63 10.00 -9.57
N ILE A 104 7.55 10.18 -8.84
CA ILE A 104 6.20 10.24 -9.41
C ILE A 104 5.53 11.59 -9.10
N LYS A 105 4.54 11.95 -9.91
CA LYS A 105 3.68 13.11 -9.70
C LYS A 105 2.22 12.68 -9.73
N VAL A 106 1.55 12.87 -8.60
CA VAL A 106 0.10 12.75 -8.48
C VAL A 106 -0.53 14.06 -8.91
N ARG A 107 -1.55 13.99 -9.77
CA ARG A 107 -2.27 15.19 -10.23
C ARG A 107 -2.99 15.83 -9.05
N GLY A 108 -2.92 17.16 -9.00
CA GLY A 108 -3.74 17.92 -8.06
C GLY A 108 -5.17 17.97 -8.57
N GLN A 109 -6.15 17.70 -7.71
CA GLN A 109 -7.55 17.84 -8.08
C GLN A 109 -7.99 19.31 -7.98
N ARG A 110 -8.80 19.77 -8.93
CA ARG A 110 -9.46 21.06 -8.81
C ARG A 110 -10.61 20.87 -7.82
N GLY A 111 -10.58 21.57 -6.69
CA GLY A 111 -11.65 21.46 -5.70
C GLY A 111 -13.00 21.79 -6.34
N TYR A 112 -13.97 20.89 -6.21
CA TYR A 112 -15.35 21.12 -6.64
C TYR A 112 -16.14 21.62 -5.43
N ARG A 113 -16.58 22.88 -5.44
CA ARG A 113 -17.55 23.38 -4.45
C ARG A 113 -18.90 23.53 -5.14
N GLN A 114 -19.99 23.12 -4.49
CA GLN A 114 -21.32 23.60 -4.88
C GLN A 114 -21.31 25.13 -4.72
N ARG A 115 -21.59 25.87 -5.80
CA ARG A 115 -21.59 27.34 -5.78
C ARG A 115 -22.58 27.81 -4.72
N GLY A 116 -22.08 28.44 -3.66
CA GLY A 116 -22.94 29.09 -2.68
C GLY A 116 -23.37 30.46 -3.19
N TRP A 117 -24.42 31.05 -2.62
CA TRP A 117 -24.87 32.42 -2.93
C TRP A 117 -23.69 33.42 -2.93
N PHE A 118 -22.75 33.27 -1.99
CA PHE A 118 -21.57 34.13 -1.88
C PHE A 118 -20.65 34.18 -3.12
N ASP A 119 -20.65 33.14 -3.97
CA ASP A 119 -19.86 33.15 -5.22
C ASP A 119 -20.47 34.07 -6.29
N PHE A 120 -21.77 34.42 -6.17
CA PHE A 120 -22.42 35.42 -7.03
C PHE A 120 -22.16 36.85 -6.57
N ALA A 121 -21.97 37.06 -5.26
CA ALA A 121 -21.77 38.39 -4.68
C ALA A 121 -20.34 38.92 -4.83
N THR A 122 -19.37 38.07 -5.17
CA THR A 122 -17.96 38.48 -5.35
C THR A 122 -17.38 37.88 -6.64
N PRO A 123 -17.62 38.52 -7.79
CA PRO A 123 -17.02 38.09 -9.05
C PRO A 123 -15.49 38.16 -8.94
N GLY A 124 -14.82 37.01 -9.05
CA GLY A 124 -13.35 36.94 -9.14
C GLY A 124 -12.63 36.03 -8.14
N VAL A 125 -13.33 35.42 -7.17
CA VAL A 125 -12.68 34.46 -6.25
C VAL A 125 -12.31 33.18 -7.01
N LYS A 126 -11.04 33.07 -7.42
CA LYS A 126 -10.49 31.86 -8.06
C LYS A 126 -10.39 30.75 -7.01
N ILE A 127 -11.07 29.63 -7.27
CA ILE A 127 -10.95 28.42 -6.44
C ILE A 127 -9.48 27.97 -6.43
N PRO A 128 -8.85 27.85 -5.25
CA PRO A 128 -7.50 27.31 -5.15
C PRO A 128 -7.50 25.84 -5.57
N ALA A 129 -6.71 25.49 -6.59
CA ALA A 129 -6.52 24.10 -6.96
C ALA A 129 -5.70 23.38 -5.87
N ILE A 130 -6.03 22.12 -5.57
CA ILE A 130 -5.16 21.29 -4.74
C ILE A 130 -3.85 21.14 -5.51
N PRO A 131 -2.69 21.52 -4.94
CA PRO A 131 -1.43 21.46 -5.66
C PRO A 131 -1.07 20.02 -5.97
N ALA A 132 -0.47 19.79 -7.15
CA ALA A 132 0.05 18.48 -7.50
C ALA A 132 1.07 17.99 -6.46
N ARG A 133 0.94 16.74 -6.03
CA ARG A 133 1.84 16.11 -5.06
C ARG A 133 2.96 15.39 -5.79
N LYS A 134 4.19 15.53 -5.30
CA LYS A 134 5.36 14.81 -5.83
C LYS A 134 5.87 13.87 -4.75
N TYR A 135 6.17 12.65 -5.17
CA TYR A 135 6.75 11.63 -4.31
C TYR A 135 8.08 11.16 -4.86
N PHE A 136 9.00 10.81 -3.96
CA PHE A 136 10.36 10.39 -4.27
C PHE A 136 10.66 9.06 -3.60
N PHE A 137 11.29 8.16 -4.35
CA PHE A 137 11.67 6.83 -3.91
C PHE A 137 13.19 6.74 -3.77
N LYS A 138 13.68 6.23 -2.64
CA LYS A 138 15.10 5.95 -2.42
C LYS A 138 15.24 4.62 -1.70
N GLY A 139 15.56 3.57 -2.45
CA GLY A 139 15.54 2.19 -1.93
C GLY A 139 14.15 1.86 -1.37
N ASP A 140 14.12 1.41 -0.12
CA ASP A 140 12.90 1.04 0.59
C ASP A 140 12.18 2.26 1.23
N THR A 141 12.46 3.49 0.79
CA THR A 141 11.87 4.71 1.38
C THR A 141 11.05 5.50 0.35
N LEU A 142 9.86 5.94 0.77
CA LEU A 142 8.98 6.88 0.07
C LEU A 142 8.93 8.21 0.85
N THR A 143 9.05 9.33 0.15
CA THR A 143 8.95 10.68 0.74
C THR A 143 8.11 11.63 -0.13
N GLY A 144 7.29 12.47 0.51
CA GLY A 144 6.64 13.59 -0.16
C GLY A 144 7.59 14.77 -0.45
N LYS A 145 7.16 15.75 -1.25
CA LYS A 145 7.96 16.93 -1.65
C LYS A 145 8.68 17.64 -0.50
N ASN A 146 8.02 17.76 0.66
CA ASN A 146 8.57 18.48 1.81
C ASN A 146 9.46 17.59 2.69
N LYS A 147 9.59 16.29 2.41
CA LYS A 147 10.46 15.32 3.12
C LYS A 147 10.26 15.17 4.63
N ASN A 148 9.27 15.84 5.23
CA ASN A 148 9.01 15.78 6.67
C ASN A 148 8.69 14.37 7.17
N LEU A 149 8.01 13.57 6.34
CA LEU A 149 7.66 12.19 6.65
C LEU A 149 8.42 11.23 5.71
N LYS A 150 9.06 10.24 6.31
CA LYS A 150 9.75 9.14 5.63
C LYS A 150 8.98 7.85 5.86
N PHE A 151 8.37 7.35 4.80
CA PHE A 151 7.65 6.09 4.82
C PHE A 151 8.59 4.98 4.40
N VAL A 152 8.58 3.87 5.11
CA VAL A 152 9.46 2.72 4.87
C VAL A 152 8.65 1.58 4.26
N LEU A 153 9.23 0.85 3.31
CA LEU A 153 8.61 -0.31 2.68
C LEU A 153 8.26 -1.34 3.76
N ASP A 154 6.97 -1.61 3.89
CA ASP A 154 6.42 -2.61 4.78
C ASP A 154 6.36 -3.93 4.02
N LYS A 155 7.45 -4.70 4.10
CA LYS A 155 7.61 -5.95 3.33
C LYS A 155 6.55 -6.97 3.70
N ASP A 156 6.23 -7.10 4.98
CA ASP A 156 5.21 -8.01 5.48
C ASP A 156 3.82 -7.63 4.96
N LEU A 157 3.40 -6.37 5.11
CA LEU A 157 2.10 -5.93 4.58
C LEU A 157 2.04 -6.05 3.05
N THR A 158 3.15 -5.77 2.37
CA THR A 158 3.24 -5.91 0.91
C THR A 158 3.02 -7.36 0.50
N THR A 159 3.72 -8.32 1.13
CA THR A 159 3.56 -9.75 0.84
C THR A 159 2.14 -10.22 1.14
N ARG A 160 1.58 -9.88 2.31
CA ARG A 160 0.21 -10.28 2.67
C ARG A 160 -0.84 -9.70 1.74
N TYR A 161 -0.69 -8.46 1.28
CA TYR A 161 -1.59 -7.86 0.29
C TYR A 161 -1.59 -8.66 -1.02
N GLN A 162 -0.41 -9.03 -1.49
CA GLN A 162 -0.23 -9.78 -2.73
C GLN A 162 -0.81 -11.20 -2.64
N GLU A 163 -0.65 -11.87 -1.50
CA GLU A 163 -1.26 -13.17 -1.24
C GLU A 163 -2.79 -13.07 -1.20
N GLN A 164 -3.33 -12.07 -0.49
CA GLN A 164 -4.77 -11.86 -0.38
C GLN A 164 -5.43 -11.44 -1.70
N LYS A 165 -4.71 -10.79 -2.63
CA LYS A 165 -5.22 -10.45 -3.97
C LYS A 165 -5.40 -11.70 -4.86
N ARG A 166 -4.75 -12.82 -4.53
CA ARG A 166 -4.82 -14.08 -5.31
C ARG A 166 -6.00 -14.99 -4.94
N VAL A 167 -6.56 -14.80 -3.76
CA VAL A 167 -7.70 -15.57 -3.21
C VAL A 167 -9.00 -14.90 -3.60
#